data_AF-A0A4U1V3C4-F1
#
_entry.id   AF-A0A4U1V3C4-F1
#
_cell.length_a   1.000
_cell.length_b   1.000
_cell.length_c   1.000
_cell.angle_alpha   90.00
_cell.angle_beta   90.00
_cell.angle_gamma   90.00
#
_symmetry.space_group_name_H-M   'P 1'
#
loop_
_entity.id
_entity.type
_entity.pdbx_description
1 polymer ?
#
loop_
_entity_poly.entity_id
_entity_poly.type
_entity_poly.pdbx_seq_one_letter_code
_entity_poly.pdbx_strand_id
1 'polypeptide(L)'
;MYTDIFKTITDQTEKQFEPYLKFNKLVAKNVQTMTELQMNAMQTYTDMGLAQMKAVTEIKDVTSLTAFNSQQLAALTQLSQQMMSDSAKLQAAAKEFKEDVETLTTENLKTVTPA
;
A
#
# COMPACT_ATOMS: atom_id res chain seq x y z
N MET A 1 48.19 4.83 -3.66
CA MET A 1 48.23 5.49 -2.33
C MET A 1 47.19 6.61 -2.21
N TYR A 2 47.29 7.74 -2.90
CA TYR A 2 46.24 8.79 -2.80
C TYR A 2 44.89 8.33 -3.36
N THR A 3 44.89 7.59 -4.47
CA THR A 3 43.67 7.03 -5.09
C THR A 3 42.97 6.00 -4.19
N ASP A 4 43.74 5.20 -3.44
CA ASP A 4 43.20 4.20 -2.51
C ASP A 4 42.62 4.86 -1.25
N ILE A 5 43.23 5.94 -0.76
CA ILE A 5 42.70 6.75 0.34
C ILE A 5 41.40 7.44 -0.09
N PHE A 6 41.37 8.04 -1.28
CA PHE A 6 40.15 8.62 -1.85
C PHE A 6 39.03 7.59 -2.02
N LYS A 7 39.37 6.39 -2.53
CA LYS A 7 38.41 5.30 -2.70
C LYS A 7 37.88 4.80 -1.35
N THR A 8 38.76 4.61 -0.37
CA THR A 8 38.37 4.17 0.98
C THR A 8 37.49 5.20 1.68
N ILE A 9 37.80 6.50 1.57
CA ILE A 9 36.96 7.57 2.13
C ILE A 9 35.59 7.60 1.44
N THR A 10 35.55 7.43 0.12
CA THR A 10 34.29 7.39 -0.65
C THR A 10 33.44 6.19 -0.26
N ASP A 11 34.01 4.99 -0.25
CA ASP A 11 33.32 3.74 0.10
C ASP A 11 32.86 3.72 1.57
N GLN A 12 33.63 4.35 2.47
CA GLN A 12 33.31 4.46 3.90
C GLN A 12 32.22 5.52 4.15
N THR A 13 32.23 6.63 3.39
CA THR A 13 31.17 7.65 3.40
C THR A 13 29.86 7.08 2.87
N GLU A 14 29.89 6.33 1.75
CA GLU A 14 28.70 5.66 1.21
C GLU A 14 28.08 4.70 2.24
N LYS A 15 28.88 3.84 2.87
CA LYS A 15 28.40 2.91 3.92
C LYS A 15 27.81 3.61 5.14
N GLN A 16 28.28 4.81 5.48
CA GLN A 16 27.80 5.56 6.62
C GLN A 16 26.44 6.24 6.35
N PHE A 17 26.18 6.63 5.10
CA PHE A 17 24.91 7.25 4.68
C PHE A 17 23.88 6.26 4.10
N GLU A 18 24.32 5.09 3.63
CA GLU A 18 23.47 4.03 3.09
C GLU A 18 22.25 3.68 3.98
N PRO A 19 22.37 3.57 5.33
CA PRO A 19 21.23 3.32 6.21
C PRO A 19 20.14 4.38 6.13
N TYR A 20 20.54 5.65 6.11
CA TYR A 20 19.62 6.78 6.02
C TYR A 20 18.93 6.83 4.66
N LEU A 21 19.66 6.54 3.58
CA LEU A 21 19.10 6.44 2.23
C LEU A 21 18.09 5.30 2.13
N LYS A 22 18.41 4.12 2.66
CA LYS A 22 17.51 2.96 2.71
C LYS A 22 16.25 3.26 3.55
N PHE A 23 16.39 3.89 4.70
CA PHE A 23 15.27 4.31 5.53
C PHE A 23 14.34 5.30 4.80
N ASN A 24 14.90 6.34 4.18
CA ASN A 24 14.11 7.32 3.42
C ASN A 24 13.35 6.65 2.25
N LYS A 25 14.00 5.73 1.53
CA LYS A 25 13.36 4.92 0.49
C LYS A 25 12.22 4.07 1.05
N LEU A 26 12.41 3.47 2.22
CA LEU A 26 11.38 2.66 2.87
C LEU A 26 10.15 3.51 3.24
N VAL A 27 10.37 4.69 3.84
CA VAL A 27 9.28 5.61 4.17
C VAL A 27 8.55 6.06 2.90
N ALA A 28 9.29 6.44 1.85
CA ALA A 28 8.68 6.84 0.57
C ALA A 28 7.86 5.71 -0.05
N LYS A 29 8.38 4.48 -0.06
CA LYS A 29 7.67 3.27 -0.53
C LYS A 29 6.37 3.07 0.24
N ASN A 30 6.38 3.18 1.57
CA ASN A 30 5.18 3.01 2.39
C ASN A 30 4.13 4.10 2.13
N VAL A 31 4.54 5.36 1.99
CA VAL A 31 3.63 6.44 1.62
C VAL A 31 3.01 6.17 0.26
N GLN A 32 3.81 5.72 -0.72
CA GLN A 32 3.30 5.34 -2.03
C GLN A 32 2.29 4.19 -1.94
N THR A 33 2.63 3.09 -1.28
CA THR A 33 1.73 1.94 -1.11
C THR A 33 0.42 2.34 -0.43
N MET A 34 0.48 3.12 0.65
CA MET A 34 -0.73 3.60 1.34
C MET A 34 -1.57 4.52 0.46
N THR A 35 -0.94 5.38 -0.33
CA THR A 35 -1.63 6.27 -1.27
C THR A 35 -2.31 5.47 -2.38
N GLU A 36 -1.63 4.47 -2.94
CA GLU A 36 -2.20 3.57 -3.95
C GLU A 36 -3.39 2.78 -3.39
N LEU A 37 -3.30 2.26 -2.16
CA LEU A 37 -4.42 1.59 -1.51
C LEU A 37 -5.61 2.52 -1.31
N GLN A 38 -5.38 3.76 -0.84
CA GLN A 38 -6.44 4.75 -0.67
C GLN A 38 -7.09 5.14 -2.01
N MET A 39 -6.30 5.39 -3.06
CA MET A 39 -6.80 5.74 -4.38
C MET A 39 -7.64 4.60 -4.99
N ASN A 40 -7.18 3.36 -4.89
CA ASN A 40 -7.93 2.20 -5.36
C ASN A 40 -9.25 2.03 -4.61
N ALA A 41 -9.24 2.20 -3.28
CA ALA A 41 -10.45 2.14 -2.47
C ALA A 41 -11.44 3.26 -2.86
N MET A 42 -10.95 4.50 -3.01
CA MET A 42 -11.77 5.64 -3.44
C MET A 42 -12.43 5.40 -4.80
N GLN A 43 -11.65 4.94 -5.80
CA GLN A 43 -12.19 4.61 -7.12
C GLN A 43 -13.28 3.55 -7.01
N THR A 44 -12.98 2.45 -6.31
CA THR A 44 -13.91 1.32 -6.20
C THR A 44 -15.23 1.71 -5.51
N TYR A 45 -15.17 2.47 -4.42
CA TYR A 45 -16.37 2.93 -3.73
C TYR A 45 -17.15 3.98 -4.52
N THR A 46 -16.46 4.84 -5.26
CA THR A 46 -17.11 5.79 -6.18
C THR A 46 -17.85 5.04 -7.29
N ASP A 47 -17.21 4.04 -7.89
CA ASP A 47 -17.81 3.21 -8.93
C ASP A 47 -19.05 2.45 -8.40
N MET A 48 -18.98 1.89 -7.19
CA MET A 48 -20.14 1.26 -6.54
C MET A 48 -21.28 2.28 -6.30
N GLY A 49 -20.95 3.48 -5.84
CA GLY A 49 -21.93 4.54 -5.59
C GLY A 49 -22.62 5.01 -6.87
N LEU A 50 -21.85 5.25 -7.93
CA LEU A 50 -22.37 5.61 -9.25
C LEU A 50 -23.22 4.50 -9.85
N ALA A 51 -22.81 3.24 -9.68
CA ALA A 51 -23.60 2.08 -10.11
C ALA A 51 -24.96 2.03 -9.40
N GLN A 52 -25.02 2.25 -8.08
CA GLN A 52 -26.30 2.31 -7.38
C GLN A 52 -27.15 3.52 -7.75
N MET A 53 -26.55 4.71 -7.93
CA MET A 53 -27.29 5.87 -8.42
C MET A 53 -27.93 5.58 -9.78
N LYS A 54 -27.18 4.98 -10.71
CA LYS A 54 -27.69 4.56 -12.01
C LYS A 54 -28.82 3.54 -11.87
N ALA A 55 -28.63 2.52 -11.05
CA ALA A 55 -29.63 1.49 -10.81
C ALA A 55 -30.95 2.07 -10.25
N VAL A 56 -30.89 3.08 -9.36
CA VAL A 56 -32.08 3.79 -8.86
C VAL A 56 -32.80 4.54 -9.99
N THR A 57 -32.07 5.22 -10.88
CA THR A 57 -32.67 5.96 -11.99
C THR A 57 -33.32 5.07 -13.06
N GLU A 58 -32.98 3.78 -13.08
CA GLU A 58 -33.55 2.80 -14.01
C GLU A 58 -34.88 2.18 -13.52
N ILE A 59 -35.29 2.46 -12.28
CA ILE A 59 -36.58 2.00 -11.73
C ILE A 59 -37.73 2.77 -12.38
N LYS A 60 -38.56 2.05 -13.15
CA LYS A 60 -39.71 2.62 -13.88
C LYS A 60 -41.03 1.92 -13.55
N ASP A 61 -40.97 0.73 -12.96
CA ASP A 61 -42.09 -0.15 -12.68
C ASP A 61 -41.73 -1.18 -11.58
N VAL A 62 -42.70 -2.01 -11.19
CA VAL A 62 -42.51 -3.04 -10.14
C VAL A 62 -41.49 -4.12 -10.56
N THR A 63 -41.36 -4.39 -11.86
CA THR A 63 -40.40 -5.36 -12.39
C THR A 63 -38.96 -4.85 -12.22
N SER A 64 -38.70 -3.60 -12.60
CA SER A 64 -37.42 -2.92 -12.41
C SER A 64 -37.09 -2.67 -10.94
N LEU A 65 -38.10 -2.47 -10.08
CA LEU A 65 -37.92 -2.44 -8.62
C LEU A 65 -37.40 -3.80 -8.08
N THR A 66 -37.92 -4.91 -8.60
CA THR A 66 -37.47 -6.26 -8.23
C THR A 66 -36.03 -6.52 -8.69
N ALA A 67 -35.69 -6.06 -9.90
CA ALA A 67 -34.33 -6.10 -10.42
C ALA A 67 -33.36 -5.28 -9.57
N PHE A 68 -33.75 -4.07 -9.17
CA PHE A 68 -32.97 -3.21 -8.28
C PHE A 68 -32.69 -3.88 -6.92
N ASN A 69 -33.69 -4.54 -6.31
CA ASN A 69 -33.49 -5.29 -5.07
C ASN A 69 -32.46 -6.41 -5.21
N SER A 70 -32.44 -7.10 -6.35
CA SER A 70 -31.46 -8.14 -6.64
C SER A 70 -30.05 -7.55 -6.82
N GLN A 71 -29.94 -6.41 -7.50
CA GLN A 71 -28.70 -5.64 -7.63
C GLN A 71 -28.17 -5.13 -6.28
N GLN A 72 -29.06 -4.69 -5.39
CA GLN A 72 -28.69 -4.20 -4.07
C GLN A 72 -27.99 -5.28 -3.24
N LEU A 73 -28.44 -6.54 -3.34
CA LEU A 73 -27.81 -7.69 -2.68
C LEU A 73 -26.40 -7.97 -3.25
N ALA A 74 -26.26 -7.88 -4.57
CA ALA A 74 -24.97 -8.03 -5.25
C ALA A 74 -24.00 -6.90 -4.87
N ALA A 75 -24.48 -5.66 -4.80
CA ALA A 75 -23.68 -4.50 -4.38
C ALA A 75 -23.18 -4.66 -2.93
N LEU A 76 -24.02 -5.15 -2.02
CA LEU A 76 -23.60 -5.44 -0.63
C LEU A 76 -22.55 -6.56 -0.57
N THR A 77 -22.69 -7.59 -1.41
CA THR A 77 -21.70 -8.67 -1.50
C THR A 77 -20.36 -8.16 -2.02
N GLN A 78 -20.40 -7.34 -3.07
CA GLN A 78 -19.21 -6.71 -3.65
C GLN A 78 -18.53 -5.77 -2.64
N LEU A 79 -19.31 -4.98 -1.90
CA LEU A 79 -18.81 -4.13 -0.82
C LEU A 79 -18.10 -4.95 0.26
N SER A 80 -18.70 -6.05 0.71
CA SER A 80 -18.10 -6.94 1.70
C SER A 80 -16.78 -7.54 1.20
N GLN A 81 -16.75 -8.02 -0.05
CA GLN A 81 -15.55 -8.58 -0.67
C GLN A 81 -14.45 -7.52 -0.80
N GLN A 82 -14.81 -6.30 -1.21
CA GLN A 82 -13.87 -5.19 -1.32
C GLN A 82 -13.27 -4.83 0.05
N MET A 83 -14.10 -4.73 1.08
CA MET A 83 -13.63 -4.46 2.45
C MET A 83 -12.67 -5.54 2.96
N MET A 84 -12.97 -6.82 2.70
CA MET A 84 -12.06 -7.92 3.04
C MET A 84 -10.74 -7.84 2.27
N SER A 85 -10.80 -7.54 0.98
CA SER A 85 -9.64 -7.36 0.11
C SER A 85 -8.74 -6.22 0.59
N ASP A 86 -9.33 -5.07 0.91
CA ASP A 86 -8.59 -3.90 1.37
C ASP A 86 -7.99 -4.13 2.77
N SER A 87 -8.70 -4.84 3.66
CA SER A 87 -8.14 -5.30 4.94
C SER A 87 -6.93 -6.22 4.75
N ALA A 88 -7.01 -7.18 3.82
CA ALA A 88 -5.89 -8.08 3.52
C ALA A 88 -4.69 -7.32 2.95
N LYS A 89 -4.91 -6.36 2.06
CA LYS A 89 -3.84 -5.51 1.50
C LYS A 89 -3.18 -4.63 2.56
N LEU A 90 -3.97 -4.03 3.46
CA LEU A 90 -3.43 -3.25 4.59
C LEU A 90 -2.58 -4.12 5.52
N GLN A 91 -3.04 -5.33 5.84
CA GLN A 91 -2.26 -6.28 6.64
C GLN A 91 -0.96 -6.69 5.94
N ALA A 92 -1.00 -6.91 4.63
CA ALA A 92 0.19 -7.21 3.83
C ALA A 92 1.19 -6.04 3.84
N ALA A 93 0.72 -4.81 3.60
CA ALA A 93 1.56 -3.61 3.65
C ALA A 93 2.19 -3.40 5.04
N ALA A 94 1.43 -3.63 6.12
CA ALA A 94 1.94 -3.54 7.48
C ALA A 94 3.01 -4.63 7.77
N LYS A 95 2.82 -5.85 7.28
CA LYS A 95 3.79 -6.94 7.41
C LYS A 95 5.07 -6.62 6.64
N GLU A 96 4.94 -6.16 5.41
CA GLU A 96 6.07 -5.77 4.57
C GLU A 96 6.87 -4.62 5.19
N PHE A 97 6.19 -3.59 5.71
CA PHE A 97 6.86 -2.51 6.43
C PHE A 97 7.65 -3.02 7.63
N LYS A 98 7.04 -3.91 8.44
CA LYS A 98 7.70 -4.50 9.59
C LYS A 98 8.95 -5.29 9.17
N GLU A 99 8.84 -6.13 8.15
CA GLU A 99 9.97 -6.92 7.63
C GLU A 99 11.09 -6.03 7.07
N ASP A 100 10.74 -4.97 6.35
CA ASP A 100 11.70 -4.01 5.80
C ASP A 100 12.42 -3.23 6.93
N VAL A 101 11.71 -2.84 8.00
CA VAL A 101 12.31 -2.19 9.18
C VAL A 101 13.22 -3.16 9.96
N GLU A 102 12.79 -4.40 10.17
CA GLU A 102 13.59 -5.44 10.84
C GLU A 102 14.87 -5.74 10.04
N THR A 103 14.78 -5.80 8.72
CA THR A 103 15.92 -5.97 7.81
C THR A 103 16.89 -4.80 7.93
N LEU A 104 16.39 -3.56 7.83
CA LEU A 104 17.19 -2.35 8.03
C LEU A 104 17.91 -2.35 9.39
N THR A 105 17.21 -2.73 10.46
CA THR A 105 17.77 -2.75 11.82
C THR A 105 18.84 -3.84 11.96
N THR A 106 18.61 -5.02 11.37
CA THR A 106 19.55 -6.16 11.42
C THR A 106 20.78 -5.93 10.56
N GLU A 107 20.63 -5.33 9.37
CA GLU A 107 21.75 -4.90 8.52
C GLU A 107 22.60 -3.85 9.22
N ASN A 108 21.96 -2.88 9.90
CA ASN A 108 22.67 -1.85 10.65
C ASN A 108 23.34 -2.39 11.92
N LEU A 109 22.70 -3.29 12.67
CA LEU A 109 23.35 -3.94 13.82
C LEU A 109 24.63 -4.69 13.41
N LYS A 110 24.69 -5.28 12.21
CA LYS A 110 25.91 -5.88 11.66
C LYS A 110 27.00 -4.86 11.29
N THR A 111 26.66 -3.60 11.05
CA THR A 111 27.63 -2.53 10.75
C THR A 111 28.08 -1.76 12.00
N VAL A 112 27.30 -1.75 13.09
CA VAL A 112 27.65 -1.06 14.36
C VAL A 112 28.18 -1.99 15.46
N THR A 113 28.19 -3.31 15.29
CA THR A 113 28.82 -4.22 16.26
C THR A 113 30.33 -4.27 16.01
N PRO A 114 31.19 -3.72 16.88
CA PRO A 114 32.64 -3.90 16.77
C PRO A 114 32.97 -5.37 17.09
N ALA A 115 33.96 -5.92 16.38
CA ALA A 115 34.63 -7.15 16.78
C ALA A 115 35.31 -7.00 18.16
#